data_AF-A0A2H9N135-F1
#
_entry.id   AF-A0A2H9N135-F1
#
_cell.length_a   1.000
_cell.length_b   1.000
_cell.length_c   1.000
_cell.angle_alpha   90.00
_cell.angle_beta   90.00
_cell.angle_gamma   90.00
#
_symmetry.space_group_name_H-M   'P 1'
#
loop_
_entity.id
_entity.type
_entity.pdbx_description
1 polymer ?
#
loop_
_entity_poly.entity_id
_entity_poly.type
_entity_poly.pdbx_seq_one_letter_code
_entity_poly.pdbx_strand_id
1 'polypeptide(L)' 'MKANPKGQTSSTKMPRYFYSAKSLKGEEKSGILEAKDIHQLAKKLREQDFILIKAETEEEKIKKRKPKISLPFFGGVSLK' A
#
# COMPACT_ATOMS: atom_id res chain seq x y z
N MET A 1 -25.65 -17.65 -4.51
CA MET A 1 -24.40 -18.14 -5.14
C MET A 1 -23.40 -17.00 -5.17
N LYS A 2 -22.50 -16.89 -4.18
CA LYS A 2 -21.43 -15.89 -4.20
C LYS A 2 -20.34 -16.41 -5.14
N ALA A 3 -20.13 -15.73 -6.26
CA ALA A 3 -19.07 -16.06 -7.20
C ALA A 3 -17.71 -15.91 -6.50
N ASN A 4 -17.06 -17.04 -6.29
CA ASN A 4 -15.64 -17.13 -6.00
C ASN A 4 -14.89 -16.89 -7.32
N PRO A 5 -14.06 -15.84 -7.47
CA PRO A 5 -13.21 -15.74 -8.64
C PRO A 5 -12.05 -16.74 -8.46
N LYS A 6 -12.18 -17.84 -9.21
CA LYS A 6 -11.14 -18.83 -9.44
C LYS A 6 -9.82 -18.16 -9.86
N GLY A 7 -8.73 -18.61 -9.24
CA GLY A 7 -7.47 -18.92 -9.90
C GLY A 7 -6.61 -17.76 -10.40
N GLN A 8 -5.39 -17.68 -9.86
CA GLN A 8 -4.21 -17.39 -10.66
C GLN A 8 -2.98 -18.05 -9.99
N THR A 9 -2.82 -19.32 -10.31
CA THR A 9 -1.50 -19.97 -10.33
C THR A 9 -0.79 -19.51 -11.60
N SER A 10 0.21 -18.64 -11.47
CA SER A 10 1.20 -18.43 -12.53
C SER A 10 2.47 -17.81 -11.95
N SER A 11 3.46 -18.68 -11.78
CA SER A 11 4.88 -18.38 -11.66
C SER A 11 5.30 -17.22 -12.58
N THR A 12 5.79 -16.08 -12.04
CA THR A 12 6.63 -15.03 -12.71
C THR A 12 7.01 -13.95 -11.68
N LYS A 13 8.20 -13.35 -11.78
CA LYS A 13 8.90 -12.42 -10.84
C LYS A 13 8.18 -11.10 -10.42
N MET A 14 6.84 -11.04 -10.36
CA MET A 14 6.13 -9.81 -10.01
C MET A 14 5.78 -9.73 -8.52
N PRO A 15 6.04 -8.59 -7.85
CA PRO A 15 5.74 -8.44 -6.43
C PRO A 15 4.24 -8.35 -6.15
N ARG A 16 3.84 -8.96 -5.03
CA ARG A 16 2.47 -8.92 -4.52
C ARG A 16 2.33 -7.78 -3.51
N TYR A 17 1.31 -6.96 -3.71
CA TYR A 17 0.96 -5.87 -2.82
C TYR A 17 -0.40 -6.12 -2.19
N PHE A 18 -0.44 -6.05 -0.87
CA PHE A 18 -1.67 -5.87 -0.12
C PHE A 18 -2.08 -4.41 -0.25
N TYR A 19 -3.28 -4.17 -0.78
CA TYR A 19 -3.77 -2.83 -1.00
C TYR A 19 -5.07 -2.58 -0.24
N SER A 20 -5.25 -1.32 0.17
CA SER A 20 -6.50 -0.76 0.66
C SER A 20 -6.75 0.52 -0.12
N ALA A 21 -7.91 0.61 -0.74
CA ALA A 21 -8.32 1.72 -1.58
C ALA A 21 -9.74 2.15 -1.22
N LYS A 22 -10.08 3.39 -1.53
CA LYS A 22 -11.41 3.95 -1.27
C LYS A 22 -11.89 4.74 -2.46
N SER A 23 -13.16 4.56 -2.83
CA SER A 23 -13.78 5.37 -3.88
C SER A 23 -14.22 6.72 -3.33
N LEU A 24 -14.46 7.67 -4.24
CA LEU A 24 -15.05 8.98 -3.88
C LEU A 24 -16.45 8.85 -3.26
N LYS A 25 -17.12 7.71 -3.48
CA LYS A 25 -18.44 7.39 -2.88
C LYS A 25 -18.32 6.82 -1.47
N GLY A 26 -17.10 6.61 -0.96
CA GLY A 26 -16.85 6.06 0.36
C GLY A 26 -16.78 4.53 0.39
N GLU A 27 -16.83 3.84 -0.75
CA GLU A 27 -16.68 2.39 -0.80
C GLU A 27 -15.22 1.99 -0.58
N GLU A 28 -14.99 1.11 0.38
CA GLU A 28 -13.65 0.60 0.70
C GLU A 28 -13.41 -0.73 0.00
N LYS A 29 -12.27 -0.83 -0.67
CA LYS A 29 -11.84 -2.02 -1.41
C LYS A 29 -10.45 -2.41 -0.96
N SER A 30 -10.34 -3.62 -0.43
CA SER A 30 -9.07 -4.21 -0.03
C SER A 30 -8.85 -5.53 -0.73
N GLY A 31 -7.59 -5.83 -1.05
CA GLY A 31 -7.24 -7.10 -1.66
C GLY A 31 -5.74 -7.25 -1.84
N ILE A 32 -5.38 -8.28 -2.59
CA ILE A 32 -4.01 -8.53 -3.02
C ILE A 32 -3.97 -8.33 -4.52
N LEU A 33 -3.07 -7.50 -5.00
CA LEU A 33 -2.88 -7.27 -6.43
C LEU A 33 -1.40 -7.36 -6.78
N GLU A 34 -1.13 -7.99 -7.91
CA GLU A 34 0.19 -8.05 -8.50
C GLU A 34 0.43 -6.78 -9.32
N ALA A 35 1.52 -6.09 -8.98
CA ALA A 35 1.95 -4.88 -9.64
C ALA A 35 3.48 -4.84 -9.69
N LYS A 36 4.02 -4.22 -10.73
CA LYS A 36 5.45 -3.96 -10.86
C LYS A 36 5.94 -3.05 -9.74
N ASP A 37 5.12 -2.05 -9.39
CA ASP A 37 5.38 -1.04 -8.38
C ASP A 37 4.08 -0.43 -7.83
N ILE A 38 4.22 0.42 -6.81
CA ILE A 38 3.09 1.12 -6.18
C ILE A 38 2.40 2.07 -7.17
N HIS A 39 3.14 2.70 -8.09
CA HIS A 39 2.55 3.55 -9.13
C HIS A 39 1.67 2.74 -10.09
N GLN A 40 2.16 1.56 -10.50
CA GLN A 40 1.46 0.39 -11.04
C GLN A 40 0.06 0.23 -10.44
N LEU A 41 0.07 -0.14 -9.16
CA LEU A 41 -1.10 -0.43 -8.36
C LEU A 41 -2.06 0.75 -8.27
N ALA A 42 -1.56 1.96 -7.99
CA ALA A 42 -2.37 3.17 -7.88
C ALA A 42 -3.04 3.52 -9.21
N LYS A 43 -2.37 3.34 -10.35
CA LYS A 43 -2.96 3.58 -11.67
C LYS A 43 -4.12 2.61 -11.94
N LYS A 44 -3.92 1.32 -11.70
CA LYS A 44 -4.98 0.30 -11.86
C LYS A 44 -6.21 0.61 -10.99
N LEU A 45 -5.99 1.09 -9.76
CA LEU A 45 -7.08 1.46 -8.86
C LEU A 45 -7.81 2.73 -9.31
N ARG A 46 -7.07 3.74 -9.79
CA ARG A 46 -7.65 4.97 -10.33
C ARG A 46 -8.52 4.72 -11.56
N GLU A 47 -8.12 3.78 -12.43
CA GLU A 47 -8.93 3.32 -13.56
C GLU A 47 -10.25 2.67 -13.12
N GLN A 48 -10.36 2.25 -11.87
CA GLN A 48 -11.57 1.68 -11.26
C GLN A 48 -12.30 2.69 -10.33
N ASP A 49 -11.98 3.99 -10.40
CA ASP A 49 -12.49 5.03 -9.50
C ASP A 49 -12.14 4.83 -8.01
N PHE A 50 -11.08 4.07 -7.73
CA PHE A 50 -10.55 3.85 -6.38
C PHE A 50 -9.23 4.62 -6.17
N ILE A 51 -9.13 5.29 -5.03
CA ILE A 51 -7.92 5.97 -4.58
C ILE A 51 -7.18 5.03 -3.64
N LEU A 52 -5.94 4.70 -3.98
CA LEU A 52 -5.07 3.89 -3.13
C LEU A 52 -4.76 4.64 -1.83
N ILE A 53 -5.22 4.10 -0.69
CA ILE A 53 -4.94 4.63 0.65
C ILE A 53 -3.64 4.02 1.18
N LYS A 54 -3.50 2.71 1.01
CA LYS A 54 -2.40 1.95 1.60
C LYS A 54 -1.98 0.83 0.66
N ALA A 55 -0.67 0.72 0.45
CA ALA A 55 -0.03 -0.44 -0.14
C ALA A 55 1.02 -0.96 0.82
N GLU A 56 1.10 -2.29 0.96
CA GLU A 56 2.13 -2.99 1.72
C GLU A 56 2.59 -4.20 0.91
N THR A 57 3.89 -4.33 0.68
CA THR A 57 4.48 -5.60 0.27
C THR A 57 4.69 -6.51 1.47
N GLU A 58 4.85 -7.81 1.23
CA GLU A 58 5.24 -8.78 2.28
C GLU A 58 6.51 -8.33 3.02
N GLU A 59 7.47 -7.74 2.29
CA GLU A 59 8.71 -7.20 2.86
C GLU A 59 8.50 -5.92 3.68
N GLU A 60 7.59 -5.03 3.27
CA GLU A 60 7.32 -3.77 3.97
C GLU A 60 6.64 -3.96 5.33
N LYS A 61 5.82 -5.00 5.51
CA LYS A 61 5.24 -5.34 6.82
C LYS A 61 6.32 -5.51 7.90
N ILE A 62 7.50 -5.99 7.51
CA ILE A 62 8.63 -6.20 8.42
C ILE A 62 9.38 -4.89 8.69
N LYS A 63 9.50 -4.01 7.67
CA LYS A 63 10.19 -2.70 7.79
C LYS A 63 9.39 -1.63 8.53
N LYS A 64 8.06 -1.58 8.42
CA LYS A 64 7.22 -0.54 9.07
C LYS A 64 7.19 -0.61 10.61
N ARG A 65 7.74 -1.67 11.22
CA ARG A 65 7.94 -1.75 12.68
C ARG A 65 9.17 -1.00 13.20
N LYS A 66 10.01 -0.42 12.32
CA LYS A 66 11.13 0.42 12.77
C LYS A 66 10.64 1.88 12.86
N PRO A 67 10.43 2.44 14.06
CA PRO A 67 10.23 3.89 14.17
C PRO A 67 11.52 4.56 13.69
N LYS A 68 11.47 5.26 12.55
CA LYS A 68 12.47 6.28 12.22
C LYS A 68 12.20 7.50 13.11
N ILE A 69 12.38 7.35 14.44
CA ILE A 69 12.63 8.51 15.30
C ILE A 69 14.14 8.71 15.24
N SER A 70 14.56 9.69 14.45
CA SER A 70 15.79 10.43 14.68
C SER A 70 15.54 11.85 14.19
N LEU A 71 14.71 12.59 14.91
CA LEU A 71 14.62 14.05 14.79
C LEU A 71 15.77 14.63 15.64
N PRO A 72 16.81 15.22 15.04
CA PRO A 72 17.85 15.92 15.79
C PRO A 72 17.37 17.33 16.14
N PHE A 73 16.26 17.43 16.87
CA PHE A 73 15.67 18.71 17.26
C PHE A 73 15.67 18.88 18.78
N PHE A 74 16.84 19.07 19.37
CA PHE A 74 16.98 19.73 20.68
C PHE A 74 18.28 20.56 20.71
N GLY A 75 18.41 21.49 19.76
CA GLY A 75 19.35 22.60 19.83
C GLY A 75 18.66 23.77 20.53
N GLY A 76 18.63 23.76 21.86
CA GLY A 76 18.15 24.90 22.66
C GLY A 76 19.12 26.06 22.53
N VAL A 77 18.64 27.21 22.07
CA VAL A 77 19.41 28.47 22.16
C VAL A 77 19.37 28.96 23.60
N SER A 78 20.54 29.25 24.17
CA SER A 78 20.67 29.86 25.49
C SER A 78 20.30 31.34 25.37
N LEU A 79 19.24 31.75 26.06
CA LEU A 79 18.93 33.16 26.26
C LEU A 79 19.67 33.65 27.52
N LYS A 80 20.41 34.74 27.34
CA LYS A 80 21.27 35.40 28.33
C LYS A 80 20.48 36.10 29.42
#